data_AF-A0A538AY85-F1
#
_entry.id   AF-A0A538AY85-F1
#
_cell.length_a   1.000
_cell.length_b   1.000
_cell.length_c   1.000
_cell.angle_alpha   90.00
_cell.angle_beta   90.00
_cell.angle_gamma   90.00
#
_symmetry.space_group_name_H-M   'P 1'
#
loop_
_entity.id
_entity.type
_entity.pdbx_description
1 polymer ?
#
loop_
_entity_poly.entity_id
_entity_poly.type
_entity_poly.pdbx_seq_one_letter_code
_entity_poly.pdbx_strand_id
1 'polypeptide(L)' 'MRDRRAERREATKAEILDAAWEVVRAEGLAALSLRDLAAKVGMRAPSLYSYFDSKHAIYDAMFLQG' A
#
# COMPACT_ATOMS: atom_id res chain seq x y z
N MET A 1 -5.39 -21.62 -15.71
CA MET A 1 -5.98 -20.30 -16.03
C MET A 1 -5.38 -19.29 -15.07
N ARG A 2 -4.62 -18.30 -15.56
CA ARG A 2 -4.13 -17.20 -14.71
C ARG A 2 -5.32 -16.36 -14.26
N ASP A 3 -5.47 -16.16 -12.96
CA ASP A 3 -6.53 -15.30 -12.42
C ASP A 3 -6.11 -13.83 -12.57
N ARG A 4 -6.55 -13.22 -13.68
CA ARG A 4 -6.29 -11.81 -13.99
C ARG A 4 -6.76 -10.86 -12.88
N ARG A 5 -7.77 -11.24 -12.09
CA ARG A 5 -8.23 -10.42 -10.96
C ARG A 5 -7.22 -10.45 -9.82
N ALA A 6 -6.69 -11.63 -9.51
CA ALA A 6 -5.64 -11.78 -8.50
C ALA A 6 -4.36 -11.04 -8.92
N GLU A 7 -3.94 -11.17 -10.19
CA GLU A 7 -2.77 -10.47 -10.73
C GLU A 7 -2.91 -8.95 -10.62
N ARG A 8 -4.07 -8.40 -11.00
CA ARG A 8 -4.35 -6.96 -10.85
C ARG A 8 -4.32 -6.52 -9.39
N ARG A 9 -4.89 -7.33 -8.49
CA ARG A 9 -4.92 -7.01 -7.05
C ARG A 9 -3.51 -6.95 -6.46
N GLU A 10 -2.65 -7.90 -6.80
CA GLU A 10 -1.27 -7.91 -6.31
C GLU A 10 -0.43 -6.79 -6.95
N ALA A 11 -0.65 -6.45 -8.23
CA ALA A 11 -0.03 -5.28 -8.85
C ALA A 11 -0.41 -3.97 -8.12
N THR A 12 -1.68 -3.79 -7.77
CA THR A 12 -2.13 -2.62 -7.01
C THR A 12 -1.55 -2.58 -5.60
N LYS A 13 -1.41 -3.74 -4.91
CA LYS A 13 -0.72 -3.78 -3.62
C LYS A 13 0.74 -3.34 -3.73
N ALA A 14 1.44 -3.79 -4.77
CA ALA A 14 2.82 -3.39 -5.02
C ALA A 14 2.94 -1.87 -5.19
N GLU A 15 2.06 -1.26 -5.99
CA GLU A 15 2.00 0.20 -6.17
C GLU A 15 1.79 0.96 -4.84
N ILE A 16 0.92 0.44 -3.97
CA ILE A 16 0.70 1.00 -2.63
C ILE A 16 1.97 0.90 -1.76
N LEU A 17 2.68 -0.24 -1.81
CA LEU A 17 3.90 -0.45 -1.03
C LEU A 17 5.06 0.42 -1.55
N ASP A 18 5.17 0.61 -2.85
CA ASP A 18 6.16 1.50 -3.45
C ASP A 18 5.94 2.94 -2.98
N ALA A 19 4.69 3.41 -3.01
CA ALA A 19 4.32 4.72 -2.47
C ALA A 19 4.60 4.83 -0.96
N ALA A 20 4.41 3.75 -0.20
CA ALA A 20 4.73 3.71 1.23
C ALA A 20 6.23 3.86 1.46
N TRP A 21 7.06 3.13 0.71
CA TRP A 21 8.50 3.23 0.79
C TRP A 21 9.02 4.63 0.40
N GLU A 22 8.39 5.31 -0.56
CA GLU A 22 8.72 6.70 -0.87
C GLU A 22 8.51 7.63 0.33
N VAL A 23 7.36 7.51 1.01
CA VAL A 23 7.07 8.30 2.22
C VAL A 23 8.07 7.97 3.32
N VAL A 24 8.35 6.69 3.57
CA VAL A 24 9.30 6.29 4.62
C VAL A 24 10.71 6.79 4.34
N ARG A 25 11.17 6.76 3.08
CA ARG A 25 12.48 7.31 2.71
C ARG A 25 12.57 8.82 2.85
N ALA A 26 11.47 9.54 2.61
CA ALA A 26 11.44 11.00 2.67
C ALA A 26 11.23 11.54 4.10
N GLU A 27 10.32 10.93 4.86
CA GLU A 27 9.76 11.49 6.10
C GLU A 27 9.86 10.53 7.30
N GLY A 28 10.35 9.30 7.09
CA GLY A 28 10.45 8.27 8.10
C GLY A 28 9.16 7.47 8.30
N LEU A 29 9.25 6.38 9.07
CA LEU A 29 8.15 5.42 9.23
C LEU A 29 6.91 6.01 9.91
N ALA A 30 7.10 6.94 10.85
CA ALA A 30 6.01 7.55 11.61
C ALA A 30 5.06 8.39 10.72
N ALA A 31 5.56 8.96 9.63
CA ALA A 31 4.81 9.80 8.70
C ALA A 31 3.80 9.01 7.84
N LEU A 32 3.91 7.68 7.79
CA LEU A 32 3.01 6.87 7.00
C LEU A 32 1.56 7.05 7.45
N SER A 33 0.61 7.20 6.53
CA SER A 33 -0.81 7.20 6.83
C SER A 33 -1.60 6.55 5.71
N LEU A 34 -2.63 5.76 6.05
CA LEU A 34 -3.49 5.11 5.05
C LEU A 34 -4.21 6.14 4.17
N ARG A 35 -4.59 7.28 4.74
CA ARG A 35 -5.29 8.33 4.00
C ARG A 35 -4.37 8.99 2.97
N ASP A 36 -3.15 9.32 3.37
CA ASP A 36 -2.20 10.01 2.50
C ASP A 36 -1.63 9.06 1.46
N LEU A 37 -1.44 7.78 1.81
CA LEU A 37 -1.16 6.71 0.86
C LEU A 37 -2.23 6.60 -0.22
N ALA A 38 -3.51 6.51 0.19
CA ALA A 38 -4.61 6.44 -0.76
C ALA A 38 -4.59 7.64 -1.71
N ALA A 39 -4.42 8.86 -1.17
CA ALA A 39 -4.31 10.06 -1.99
C ALA A 39 -3.12 10.01 -2.97
N LYS A 40 -1.95 9.53 -2.51
CA LYS A 40 -0.72 9.43 -3.30
C LYS A 40 -0.84 8.44 -4.46
N VAL A 41 -1.58 7.34 -4.30
CA VAL A 41 -1.89 6.38 -5.38
C VAL A 41 -3.18 6.69 -6.14
N GLY A 42 -3.74 7.90 -6.00
CA GLY A 42 -4.96 8.31 -6.71
C GLY A 42 -6.23 7.57 -6.29
N MET A 43 -6.25 6.99 -5.09
CA MET A 43 -7.37 6.25 -4.52
C MET A 43 -8.10 7.04 -3.43
N ARG A 44 -9.34 6.64 -3.18
CA ARG A 44 -10.07 7.07 -1.97
C ARG A 44 -9.63 6.19 -0.80
N ALA A 45 -9.57 6.77 0.41
CA ALA A 45 -9.20 6.02 1.61
C ALA A 45 -10.01 4.72 1.82
N PRO A 46 -11.35 4.67 1.60
CA PRO A 46 -12.12 3.42 1.67
C PRO A 46 -11.64 2.33 0.70
N SER A 47 -11.15 2.70 -0.50
CA SER A 47 -10.67 1.74 -1.48
C SER A 47 -9.38 1.05 -1.03
N LEU A 48 -8.52 1.77 -0.29
CA LEU A 48 -7.26 1.22 0.22
C LEU A 48 -7.50 0.06 1.20
N TYR A 49 -8.59 0.12 1.98
CA TYR A 49 -8.99 -0.96 2.89
C TYR A 49 -9.34 -2.28 2.17
N SER A 50 -9.60 -2.26 0.86
CA SER A 50 -9.79 -3.51 0.09
C SER A 50 -8.48 -4.27 -0.20
N TYR A 51 -7.34 -3.60 0.00
CA TYR A 51 -5.99 -4.14 -0.22
C TYR A 51 -5.27 -4.42 1.11
N PHE A 52 -5.43 -3.52 2.09
CA PHE A 52 -4.82 -3.63 3.42
C PHE A 52 -5.82 -3.28 4.52
N ASP A 53 -6.02 -4.21 5.45
CA ASP A 53 -7.03 -4.05 6.51
C ASP A 53 -6.65 -2.98 7.55
N SER A 54 -5.36 -2.63 7.65
CA SER A 54 -4.89 -1.62 8.60
C SER A 54 -3.52 -1.05 8.22
N LYS A 55 -3.11 0.00 8.93
CA LYS A 55 -1.74 0.55 8.83
C LYS A 55 -0.68 -0.49 9.21
N HIS A 56 -0.97 -1.36 10.19
CA HIS A 56 -0.08 -2.45 10.58
C HIS A 56 0.09 -3.48 9.45
N ALA A 57 -0.99 -3.81 8.72
CA ALA A 57 -0.90 -4.71 7.57
C ALA A 57 0.03 -4.17 6.46
N ILE A 58 0.11 -2.84 6.32
CA ILE A 58 1.09 -2.21 5.42
C ILE A 58 2.51 -2.37 5.97
N TYR A 59 2.73 -2.12 7.26
CA TYR A 59 4.04 -2.33 7.87
C TYR A 59 4.51 -3.78 7.74
N ASP A 60 3.62 -4.75 7.99
CA ASP A 60 3.94 -6.17 7.83
C ASP A 60 4.34 -6.49 6.39
N ALA A 61 3.61 -5.96 5.41
CA ALA A 61 3.93 -6.17 4.01
C ALA A 61 5.21 -5.47 3.57
N MET A 62 5.50 -4.26 4.06
CA MET A 62 6.78 -3.58 3.83
C MET A 62 7.94 -4.38 4.43
N PHE A 63 7.77 -4.89 5.65
CA PHE A 63 8.78 -5.74 6.30
C PHE A 63 9.04 -7.04 5.53
N LEU A 64 8.02 -7.64 4.91
CA LEU A 64 8.21 -8.84 4.08
C LEU A 64 8.86 -8.57 2.72
N GLN A 65 8.84 -7.32 2.23
CA GLN A 65 9.42 -6.94 0.93
C GLN A 65 10.92 -6.58 1.03
N GLY A 66 11.40 -6.21 2.23
CA GLY A 66 12.80 -5.87 2.52
C GLY A 66 13.56 -7.00 3.17
#